data_AF-A0A1Z2KXB7-F1
#
_entry.id   AF-A0A1Z2KXB7-F1
#
_cell.length_a   1.000
_cell.length_b   1.000
_cell.length_c   1.000
_cell.angle_alpha   90.00
_cell.angle_beta   90.00
_cell.angle_gamma   90.00
#
_symmetry.space_group_name_H-M   'P 1'
#
loop_
_entity.id
_entity.type
_entity.pdbx_description
1 polymer ?
#
loop_
_entity_poly.entity_id
_entity_poly.type
_entity_poly.pdbx_seq_one_letter_code
_entity_poly.pdbx_strand_id
1 'polypeptide(L)'
;MFVDLVPSSCWFTNVRSCVTQQDWERLRRMITRRAGMCCETCGAGEDRQAKRWLEAHERWEYDGTRRVQTLKRLICLCTDCHTVTHFGYAQVRGLEAQAFAHLVKVTRMRPDQARRHVDAAFALWEQRSATIWSLDLSILTGAGITVTPPPDARDRPAIAAATLAPEETAGAPPAPRDVPSVPRQGTPSAFVQNLFRGSRRG
;
A
#
# COMPACT_ATOMS: atom_id res chain seq x y z
N MET A 1 9.72 10.84 6.14
CA MET A 1 9.23 9.82 5.19
C MET A 1 9.88 8.49 5.50
N PHE A 2 9.16 7.38 5.40
CA PHE A 2 9.72 6.03 5.45
C PHE A 2 8.85 5.06 4.64
N VAL A 3 9.48 4.00 4.11
CA VAL A 3 8.78 2.82 3.59
C VAL A 3 8.02 2.15 4.73
N ASP A 4 6.72 1.95 4.56
CA ASP A 4 5.80 1.43 5.58
C ASP A 4 4.83 0.45 4.93
N LEU A 5 5.26 -0.81 4.85
CA LEU A 5 4.51 -1.85 4.17
C LEU A 5 3.45 -2.42 5.09
N VAL A 6 2.21 -2.43 4.64
CA VAL A 6 1.11 -3.12 5.33
C VAL A 6 1.36 -4.63 5.21
N PRO A 7 1.33 -5.40 6.32
CA PRO A 7 1.48 -6.85 6.30
C PRO A 7 0.45 -7.49 5.37
N SER A 8 0.84 -8.56 4.66
CA SER A 8 -0.07 -9.20 3.69
C SER A 8 -1.33 -9.78 4.33
N SER A 9 -1.24 -10.22 5.60
CA SER A 9 -2.38 -10.67 6.41
C SER A 9 -3.39 -9.56 6.75
N CYS A 10 -3.06 -8.29 6.47
CA CYS A 10 -3.92 -7.11 6.71
C CYS A 10 -4.35 -6.42 5.41
N TRP A 11 -4.02 -6.96 4.23
CA TRP A 11 -4.39 -6.35 2.97
C TRP A 11 -5.92 -6.34 2.79
N PHE A 12 -6.39 -5.32 2.06
CA PHE A 12 -7.81 -5.08 1.76
C PHE A 12 -8.72 -4.76 2.97
N THR A 13 -8.17 -4.65 4.19
CA THR A 13 -8.88 -4.09 5.36
C THR A 13 -8.34 -2.72 5.71
N ASN A 14 -8.73 -1.73 4.90
CA ASN A 14 -8.40 -0.32 5.09
C ASN A 14 -9.62 0.47 5.60
N VAL A 15 -9.41 1.68 6.10
CA VAL A 15 -10.46 2.57 6.61
C VAL A 15 -11.57 2.75 5.59
N ARG A 16 -11.23 2.94 4.30
CA ARG A 16 -12.21 3.14 3.23
C ARG A 16 -13.17 1.95 3.07
N SER A 17 -12.72 0.72 3.35
CA SER A 17 -13.57 -0.48 3.35
C SER A 17 -14.45 -0.61 4.60
N CYS A 18 -14.13 0.11 5.67
CA CYS A 18 -14.81 0.04 6.97
C CYS A 18 -15.70 1.25 7.25
N VAL A 19 -15.89 2.17 6.31
CA VAL A 19 -16.76 3.35 6.48
C VAL A 19 -17.62 3.56 5.25
N THR A 20 -18.68 4.34 5.38
CA THR A 20 -19.50 4.71 4.23
C THR A 20 -18.71 5.60 3.25
N GLN A 21 -19.11 5.62 1.98
CA GLN A 21 -18.49 6.53 1.00
C GLN A 21 -18.60 8.01 1.42
N GLN A 22 -19.71 8.38 2.05
CA GLN A 22 -19.94 9.74 2.56
C GLN A 22 -18.97 10.09 3.68
N ASP A 23 -18.76 9.20 4.64
CA ASP A 23 -17.81 9.39 5.73
C ASP A 23 -16.37 9.39 5.23
N TRP A 24 -16.04 8.53 4.28
CA TRP A 24 -14.72 8.54 3.63
C TRP A 24 -14.44 9.89 2.97
N GLU A 25 -15.39 10.45 2.22
CA GLU A 25 -15.22 11.75 1.57
C GLU A 25 -15.17 12.91 2.59
N ARG A 26 -15.87 12.79 3.73
CA ARG A 26 -15.73 13.73 4.84
C ARG A 26 -14.33 13.66 5.47
N LEU A 27 -13.83 12.47 5.75
CA LEU A 27 -12.47 12.24 6.27
C LEU A 27 -11.42 12.79 5.31
N ARG A 28 -11.48 12.42 4.03
CA ARG A 28 -10.53 12.87 3.00
C ARG A 28 -10.43 14.39 2.95
N ARG A 29 -11.56 15.10 2.90
CA ARG A 29 -11.60 16.56 2.86
C ARG A 29 -11.11 17.21 4.15
N MET A 30 -11.35 16.60 5.31
CA MET A 30 -10.81 17.07 6.58
C MET A 30 -9.29 16.93 6.59
N ILE A 31 -8.77 15.78 6.18
CA ILE A 31 -7.33 15.48 6.16
C ILE A 31 -6.57 16.44 5.25
N THR A 32 -7.03 16.64 4.01
CA THR A 32 -6.35 17.54 3.06
C THR A 32 -6.40 19.00 3.51
N ARG A 33 -7.54 19.46 4.05
CA ARG A 33 -7.65 20.83 4.60
C ARG A 33 -6.78 21.05 5.82
N ARG A 34 -6.75 20.10 6.76
CA ARG A 34 -5.87 20.16 7.94
C ARG A 34 -4.40 20.23 7.53
N ALA A 35 -4.03 19.52 6.46
CA ALA A 35 -2.68 19.53 5.92
C ALA A 35 -2.35 20.78 5.08
N GLY A 36 -3.24 21.79 5.05
CA GLY A 36 -3.04 23.01 4.28
C GLY A 36 -2.97 22.78 2.77
N MET A 37 -3.65 21.73 2.27
CA MET A 37 -3.58 21.31 0.85
C MET A 37 -2.14 20.97 0.40
N CYS A 38 -1.33 20.44 1.31
CA CYS A 38 0.04 20.01 1.06
C CYS A 38 0.29 18.61 1.62
N CYS A 39 1.28 17.91 1.05
CA CYS A 39 1.80 16.67 1.59
C CYS A 39 2.42 16.92 2.97
N GLU A 40 1.98 16.21 4.00
CA GLU A 40 2.52 16.30 5.37
C GLU A 40 3.97 15.83 5.47
N THR A 41 4.51 15.20 4.42
CA THR A 41 5.87 14.65 4.44
C THR A 41 6.87 15.44 3.62
N CYS A 42 6.51 15.91 2.42
CA CYS A 42 7.44 16.65 1.55
C CYS A 42 7.00 18.08 1.25
N GLY A 43 5.83 18.52 1.74
CA GLY A 43 5.29 19.86 1.53
C GLY A 43 4.72 20.11 0.14
N ALA A 44 4.78 19.15 -0.79
CA ALA A 44 4.25 19.34 -2.14
C ALA A 44 2.72 19.41 -2.15
N GLY A 45 2.16 20.40 -2.85
CA GLY A 45 0.73 20.47 -3.18
C GLY A 45 0.35 19.63 -4.41
N GLU A 46 -0.94 19.63 -4.76
CA GLU A 46 -1.44 19.01 -5.98
C GLU A 46 -0.83 19.65 -7.24
N ASP A 47 -0.60 18.84 -8.26
CA ASP A 47 -0.15 19.27 -9.58
C ASP A 47 -0.75 18.35 -10.65
N ARG A 48 -1.73 18.86 -11.40
CA ARG A 48 -2.45 18.08 -12.41
C ARG A 48 -1.59 17.72 -13.61
N GLN A 49 -0.64 18.58 -14.00
CA GLN A 49 0.24 18.34 -15.15
C GLN A 49 1.23 17.23 -14.82
N ALA A 50 1.79 17.28 -13.62
CA ALA A 50 2.67 16.22 -13.10
C ALA A 50 1.92 14.98 -12.60
N LYS A 51 0.57 14.96 -12.68
CA LYS A 51 -0.30 13.89 -12.14
C LYS A 51 -0.04 13.59 -10.65
N ARG A 52 0.25 14.63 -9.87
CA ARG A 52 0.46 14.55 -8.42
C ARG A 52 -0.81 14.96 -7.68
N TRP A 53 -1.40 14.01 -6.97
CA TRP A 53 -2.61 14.21 -6.18
C TRP A 53 -2.28 14.18 -4.69
N LEU A 54 -3.22 14.64 -3.86
CA LEU A 54 -3.18 14.45 -2.42
C LEU A 54 -4.09 13.30 -2.00
N GLU A 55 -3.51 12.36 -1.26
CA GLU A 55 -4.10 11.09 -0.92
C GLU A 55 -4.11 10.94 0.60
N ALA A 56 -5.25 10.49 1.15
CA ALA A 56 -5.35 10.10 2.55
C ALA A 56 -4.62 8.76 2.74
N HIS A 57 -3.74 8.71 3.72
CA HIS A 57 -2.93 7.54 4.02
C HIS A 57 -2.99 7.18 5.51
N GLU A 58 -3.03 5.89 5.80
CA GLU A 58 -3.15 5.35 7.14
C GLU A 58 -1.77 5.14 7.79
N ARG A 59 -1.64 5.54 9.05
CA ARG A 59 -0.49 5.19 9.88
C ARG A 59 -0.92 4.20 10.95
N TRP A 60 -0.25 3.06 10.93
CA TRP A 60 -0.57 1.91 11.77
C TRP A 60 0.48 1.72 12.86
N GLU A 61 0.03 1.30 14.03
CA GLU A 61 0.88 0.69 15.06
C GLU A 61 0.57 -0.81 15.11
N TYR A 62 1.61 -1.62 15.34
CA TYR A 62 1.50 -3.07 15.44
C TYR A 62 2.03 -3.52 16.80
N ASP A 63 1.15 -4.05 17.63
CA ASP A 63 1.49 -4.65 18.91
C ASP A 63 1.65 -6.17 18.75
N GLY A 64 2.89 -6.65 18.67
CA GLY A 64 3.17 -8.08 18.44
C GLY A 64 2.74 -9.00 19.59
N THR A 65 2.65 -8.48 20.81
CA THR A 65 2.24 -9.25 21.99
C THR A 65 0.73 -9.46 22.00
N ARG A 66 -0.04 -8.38 21.81
CA ARG A 66 -1.51 -8.44 21.75
C ARG A 66 -2.05 -8.82 20.36
N ARG A 67 -1.18 -8.84 19.35
CA ARG A 67 -1.51 -9.06 17.93
C ARG A 67 -2.57 -8.11 17.40
N VAL A 68 -2.43 -6.82 17.73
CA VAL A 68 -3.37 -5.76 17.32
C VAL A 68 -2.69 -4.78 16.36
N GLN A 69 -3.32 -4.55 15.21
CA GLN A 69 -3.05 -3.44 14.31
C GLN A 69 -3.96 -2.28 14.67
N THR A 70 -3.40 -1.14 15.07
CA THR A 70 -4.16 0.03 15.52
C THR A 70 -4.00 1.20 14.57
N LEU A 71 -5.11 1.80 14.11
CA LEU A 71 -5.07 3.04 13.35
C LEU A 71 -4.68 4.19 14.29
N LYS A 72 -3.49 4.75 14.09
CA LYS A 72 -3.01 5.89 14.90
C LYS A 72 -3.33 7.22 14.28
N ARG A 73 -3.28 7.31 12.95
CA ARG A 73 -3.48 8.57 12.25
C ARG A 73 -3.85 8.36 10.79
N LEU A 74 -4.67 9.26 10.27
CA LEU A 74 -4.81 9.48 8.84
C LEU A 74 -4.05 10.75 8.46
N ILE A 75 -3.15 10.67 7.48
CA ILE A 75 -2.28 11.75 7.03
C ILE A 75 -2.51 12.07 5.55
N CYS A 76 -2.14 13.27 5.14
CA CYS A 76 -2.17 13.69 3.73
C CYS A 76 -0.80 13.45 3.09
N LEU A 77 -0.71 12.61 2.07
CA LEU A 77 0.50 12.38 1.28
C LEU A 77 0.29 12.79 -0.18
N CYS A 78 1.33 13.28 -0.85
CA CYS A 78 1.28 13.37 -2.31
C CYS A 78 1.49 11.99 -2.96
N THR A 79 1.10 11.82 -4.22
CA THR A 79 1.25 10.56 -4.98
C THR A 79 2.65 9.96 -4.93
N ASP A 80 3.70 10.76 -5.08
CA ASP A 80 5.09 10.26 -4.99
C ASP A 80 5.41 9.73 -3.59
N CYS A 81 5.02 10.48 -2.56
CA CYS A 81 5.21 10.11 -1.16
C CYS A 81 4.39 8.85 -0.78
N HIS A 82 3.17 8.75 -1.29
CA HIS A 82 2.32 7.60 -1.10
C HIS A 82 2.93 6.35 -1.76
N THR A 83 3.46 6.51 -2.97
CA THR A 83 4.18 5.46 -3.71
C THR A 83 5.42 4.97 -2.97
N VAL A 84 6.21 5.87 -2.36
CA VAL A 84 7.36 5.50 -1.52
C VAL A 84 6.94 4.69 -0.30
N THR A 85 5.84 5.11 0.34
CA THR A 85 5.35 4.43 1.53
C THR A 85 4.94 2.99 1.21
N HIS A 86 4.25 2.78 0.09
CA HIS A 86 3.88 1.47 -0.46
C HIS A 86 4.93 0.88 -1.41
N PHE A 87 6.20 0.84 -0.97
CA PHE A 87 7.33 0.51 -1.85
C PHE A 87 7.20 -0.87 -2.52
N GLY A 88 6.68 -1.88 -1.84
CA GLY A 88 6.44 -3.22 -2.43
C GLY A 88 5.46 -3.18 -3.60
N TYR A 89 4.40 -2.36 -3.50
CA TYR A 89 3.48 -2.14 -4.61
C TYR A 89 4.14 -1.36 -5.76
N ALA A 90 4.98 -0.37 -5.44
CA ALA A 90 5.77 0.35 -6.43
C ALA A 90 6.68 -0.60 -7.23
N GLN A 91 7.31 -1.59 -6.60
CA GLN A 91 8.12 -2.61 -7.29
C GLN A 91 7.28 -3.43 -8.28
N VAL A 92 6.11 -3.93 -7.85
CA VAL A 92 5.18 -4.68 -8.71
C VAL A 92 4.72 -3.86 -9.92
N ARG A 93 4.62 -2.53 -9.76
CA ARG A 93 4.23 -1.60 -10.84
C ARG A 93 5.40 -1.11 -11.70
N GLY A 94 6.64 -1.53 -11.42
CA GLY A 94 7.82 -1.07 -12.15
C GLY A 94 8.22 0.38 -11.82
N LEU A 95 7.77 0.91 -10.68
CA LEU A 95 8.03 2.28 -10.22
C LEU A 95 9.14 2.35 -9.16
N GLU A 96 9.88 1.25 -8.91
CA GLU A 96 10.91 1.17 -7.87
C GLU A 96 11.93 2.31 -7.96
N ALA A 97 12.50 2.54 -9.15
CA ALA A 97 13.54 3.55 -9.34
C ALA A 97 13.03 4.96 -9.00
N GLN A 98 11.81 5.30 -9.42
CA GLN A 98 11.17 6.58 -9.11
C GLN A 98 10.91 6.72 -7.62
N ALA A 99 10.36 5.68 -6.98
CA ALA A 99 10.09 5.67 -5.55
C ALA A 99 11.40 5.82 -4.75
N PHE A 100 12.45 5.08 -5.11
CA PHE A 100 13.73 5.15 -4.43
C PHE A 100 14.38 6.53 -4.55
N ALA A 101 14.37 7.12 -5.75
CA ALA A 101 14.86 8.48 -5.97
C ALA A 101 14.08 9.51 -5.14
N HIS A 102 12.76 9.37 -5.06
CA HIS A 102 11.92 10.25 -4.23
C HIS A 102 12.19 10.07 -2.73
N LEU A 103 12.38 8.83 -2.27
CA LEU A 103 12.75 8.53 -0.88
C LEU A 103 14.04 9.28 -0.50
N VAL A 104 15.11 9.11 -1.28
CA VAL A 104 16.40 9.80 -1.07
C VAL A 104 16.23 11.32 -1.09
N LYS A 105 15.47 11.86 -2.06
CA LYS A 105 15.23 13.30 -2.17
C LYS A 105 14.57 13.88 -0.91
N VAL A 106 13.56 13.20 -0.38
CA VAL A 106 12.75 13.71 0.75
C VAL A 106 13.44 13.47 2.09
N THR A 107 14.06 12.30 2.30
CA THR A 107 14.71 11.98 3.58
C THR A 107 16.12 12.53 3.70
N ARG A 108 16.76 12.89 2.57
CA ARG A 108 18.19 13.25 2.49
C ARG A 108 19.13 12.14 2.95
N MET A 109 18.64 10.91 3.07
CA MET A 109 19.49 9.74 3.31
C MET A 109 20.47 9.59 2.15
N ARG A 110 21.70 9.15 2.44
CA ARG A 110 22.57 8.67 1.36
C ARG A 110 21.95 7.44 0.70
N PRO A 111 22.24 7.16 -0.59
CA PRO A 111 21.68 6.00 -1.27
C PRO A 111 21.89 4.66 -0.53
N ASP A 112 23.04 4.46 0.10
CA ASP A 112 23.34 3.26 0.88
C ASP A 112 22.44 3.14 2.12
N GLN A 113 22.16 4.26 2.79
CA GLN A 113 21.24 4.30 3.94
C GLN A 113 19.80 4.07 3.52
N ALA A 114 19.37 4.67 2.40
CA ALA A 114 18.03 4.48 1.86
C ALA A 114 17.78 3.03 1.44
N ARG A 115 18.78 2.34 0.87
CA ARG A 115 18.68 0.91 0.55
C ARG A 115 18.51 0.07 1.83
N ARG A 116 19.36 0.28 2.84
CA ARG A 116 19.20 -0.40 4.14
C ARG A 116 17.85 -0.14 4.80
N HIS A 117 17.31 1.08 4.66
CA HIS A 117 15.95 1.41 5.12
C HIS A 117 14.89 0.58 4.42
N VAL A 118 14.96 0.47 3.08
CA VAL A 118 14.05 -0.36 2.29
C VAL A 118 14.15 -1.82 2.72
N ASP A 119 15.37 -2.36 2.80
CA ASP A 119 15.61 -3.77 3.17
C ASP A 119 15.06 -4.08 4.57
N ALA A 120 15.29 -3.19 5.55
CA ALA A 120 14.75 -3.33 6.90
C ALA A 120 13.21 -3.29 6.92
N ALA A 121 12.60 -2.44 6.09
CA ALA A 121 11.14 -2.37 5.98
C ALA A 121 10.55 -3.67 5.39
N PHE A 122 11.22 -4.31 4.43
CA PHE A 122 10.81 -5.61 3.90
C PHE A 122 10.98 -6.75 4.91
N ALA A 123 12.09 -6.76 5.67
CA ALA A 123 12.28 -7.76 6.74
C ALA A 123 11.19 -7.64 7.81
N LEU A 124 10.86 -6.41 8.22
CA LEU A 124 9.77 -6.15 9.17
C LEU A 124 8.40 -6.56 8.61
N TRP A 125 8.17 -6.30 7.32
CA TRP A 125 6.95 -6.72 6.63
C TRP A 125 6.78 -8.23 6.62
N GLU A 126 7.84 -8.98 6.32
CA GLU A 126 7.83 -10.44 6.32
C GLU A 126 7.50 -10.98 7.72
N GLN A 127 8.18 -10.46 8.74
CA GLN A 127 7.91 -10.80 10.14
C GLN A 127 6.44 -10.55 10.53
N ARG A 128 5.90 -9.38 10.20
CA ARG A 128 4.52 -9.02 10.57
C ARG A 128 3.48 -9.80 9.76
N SER A 129 3.80 -10.17 8.53
CA SER A 129 2.89 -10.91 7.64
C SER A 129 2.63 -12.35 8.13
N ALA A 130 3.51 -12.90 8.96
CA ALA A 130 3.31 -14.19 9.63
C ALA A 130 2.28 -14.15 10.78
N THR A 131 1.75 -12.97 11.13
CA THR A 131 0.81 -12.78 12.24
C THR A 131 -0.60 -12.47 11.72
N ILE A 132 -1.60 -13.06 12.38
CA ILE A 132 -3.01 -12.69 12.23
C ILE A 132 -3.29 -11.52 13.18
N TRP A 133 -3.70 -10.37 12.63
CA TRP A 133 -3.88 -9.13 13.38
C TRP A 133 -5.36 -8.81 13.57
N SER A 134 -5.77 -8.57 14.82
CA SER A 134 -7.03 -7.86 15.07
C SER A 134 -6.87 -6.39 14.67
N LEU A 135 -7.97 -5.74 14.30
CA LEU A 135 -7.97 -4.35 13.84
C LEU A 135 -8.65 -3.45 14.86
N ASP A 136 -7.95 -2.40 15.27
CA ASP A 136 -8.47 -1.35 16.14
C ASP A 136 -8.62 -0.05 15.33
N LEU A 137 -9.87 0.35 15.11
CA LEU A 137 -10.28 1.59 14.46
C LEU A 137 -10.96 2.56 15.43
N SER A 138 -10.75 2.41 16.74
CA SER A 138 -11.43 3.19 17.79
C SER A 138 -11.24 4.71 17.64
N ILE A 139 -10.16 5.17 17.00
CA ILE A 139 -9.97 6.59 16.69
C ILE A 139 -11.08 7.16 15.78
N LEU A 140 -11.66 6.33 14.90
CA LEU A 140 -12.75 6.74 14.01
C LEU A 140 -14.07 6.85 14.78
N THR A 141 -14.40 5.85 15.58
CA THR A 141 -15.62 5.88 16.40
C THR A 141 -15.57 6.99 17.46
N GLY A 142 -14.40 7.23 18.06
CA GLY A 142 -14.16 8.37 18.95
C GLY A 142 -14.31 9.74 18.26
N ALA A 143 -14.14 9.79 16.95
CA ALA A 143 -14.40 10.99 16.13
C ALA A 143 -15.85 11.07 15.59
N GLY A 144 -16.74 10.18 16.03
CA GLY A 144 -18.13 10.12 15.61
C GLY A 144 -18.34 9.55 14.20
N ILE A 145 -17.38 8.77 13.68
CA ILE A 145 -17.52 8.04 12.41
C ILE A 145 -18.02 6.62 12.70
N THR A 146 -19.11 6.23 12.04
CA THR A 146 -19.61 4.87 12.11
C THR A 146 -18.68 3.94 11.35
N VAL A 147 -18.22 2.88 12.01
CA VAL A 147 -17.34 1.87 11.43
C VAL A 147 -18.14 0.60 11.16
N THR A 148 -18.20 0.19 9.90
CA THR A 148 -18.62 -1.15 9.51
C THR A 148 -17.54 -2.13 9.94
N PRO A 149 -17.87 -3.17 10.72
CA PRO A 149 -16.89 -4.15 11.15
C PRO A 149 -16.14 -4.75 9.96
N PRO A 150 -14.79 -4.79 10.00
CA PRO A 150 -14.02 -5.51 9.00
C PRO A 150 -14.33 -7.02 9.08
N PRO A 151 -14.01 -7.80 8.03
CA PRO A 151 -13.97 -9.26 8.13
C PRO A 151 -13.13 -9.72 9.32
N ASP A 152 -13.43 -10.91 9.85
CA ASP A 152 -12.67 -11.51 10.93
C ASP A 152 -11.18 -11.60 10.55
N ALA A 153 -10.30 -11.35 11.52
CA ALA A 153 -8.86 -11.33 11.29
C ALA A 153 -8.36 -12.64 10.63
N ARG A 154 -8.99 -13.78 10.95
CA ARG A 154 -8.63 -15.10 10.41
C ARG A 154 -9.00 -15.27 8.94
N ASP A 155 -10.02 -14.56 8.45
CA ASP A 155 -10.51 -14.67 7.09
C ASP A 155 -9.74 -13.76 6.12
N ARG A 156 -9.13 -12.68 6.62
CA ARG A 156 -8.44 -11.67 5.81
C ARG A 156 -7.31 -12.21 4.93
N PRO A 157 -6.42 -13.11 5.40
CA PRO A 157 -5.39 -13.68 4.54
C PRO A 157 -5.99 -14.40 3.31
N ALA A 158 -7.09 -15.12 3.50
CA ALA A 158 -7.78 -15.80 2.41
C ALA A 158 -8.46 -14.81 1.44
N ILE A 159 -9.11 -13.77 1.97
CA ILE A 159 -9.70 -12.68 1.18
C ILE A 159 -8.62 -11.97 0.36
N ALA A 160 -7.45 -11.70 0.96
CA ALA A 160 -6.33 -11.07 0.28
C ALA A 160 -5.78 -11.93 -0.85
N ALA A 161 -5.60 -13.24 -0.60
CA ALA A 161 -5.16 -14.18 -1.62
C ALA A 161 -6.15 -14.26 -2.79
N ALA A 162 -7.46 -14.34 -2.50
CA ALA A 162 -8.51 -14.39 -3.53
C ALA A 162 -8.58 -13.10 -4.36
N THR A 163 -8.39 -11.93 -3.74
CA THR A 163 -8.42 -10.64 -4.43
C THR A 163 -7.21 -10.43 -5.34
N LEU A 164 -6.07 -11.03 -4.99
CA LEU A 164 -4.83 -10.95 -5.77
C LEU A 164 -4.69 -12.07 -6.80
N ALA A 165 -5.56 -13.09 -6.74
CA ALA A 165 -5.56 -14.16 -7.71
C ALA A 165 -5.86 -13.58 -9.10
N PRO A 166 -5.02 -13.85 -10.12
CA PRO A 166 -5.39 -13.52 -11.49
C PRO A 166 -6.69 -14.23 -11.83
N GLU A 167 -7.65 -13.52 -12.43
CA GLU A 167 -8.90 -14.13 -12.92
C GLU A 167 -8.54 -15.33 -13.83
N GLU A 168 -8.85 -16.55 -13.38
CA GLU A 168 -8.80 -17.72 -14.24
C GLU A 168 -9.92 -17.60 -15.29
N THR A 169 -9.53 -17.08 -16.47
CA THR A 169 -10.12 -17.33 -17.80
C THR A 169 -11.64 -17.59 -17.84
N ALA A 170 -12.44 -16.53 -17.78
CA ALA A 170 -13.71 -16.52 -18.49
C ALA A 170 -13.42 -16.26 -19.98
N GLY A 171 -13.34 -17.32 -20.78
CA GLY A 171 -13.48 -17.36 -22.24
C GLY A 171 -12.67 -16.35 -23.07
N ALA A 172 -11.51 -16.76 -23.58
CA ALA A 172 -10.79 -15.99 -24.59
C ALA A 172 -11.62 -15.86 -25.89
N PRO A 173 -11.93 -14.65 -26.39
CA PRO A 173 -12.39 -14.47 -27.77
C PRO A 173 -11.24 -14.78 -28.76
N PRO A 174 -11.54 -15.26 -29.98
CA PRO A 174 -10.50 -15.68 -30.93
C PRO A 174 -9.58 -14.53 -31.32
N ALA A 175 -8.28 -14.85 -31.42
CA ALA A 175 -7.20 -13.89 -31.62
C ALA A 175 -7.31 -13.16 -32.98
N PRO A 176 -7.11 -11.83 -33.01
CA PRO A 176 -6.84 -11.11 -34.25
C PRO A 176 -5.39 -11.34 -34.73
N ARG A 177 -5.23 -11.41 -36.05
CA ARG A 177 -4.00 -11.74 -36.78
C ARG A 177 -2.91 -10.66 -36.65
N ASP A 178 -1.69 -11.16 -36.44
CA ASP A 178 -0.34 -10.67 -36.78
C ASP A 178 0.00 -9.16 -36.70
N VAL A 179 0.83 -8.80 -35.70
CA VAL A 179 1.75 -7.65 -35.74
C VAL A 179 3.10 -8.08 -35.14
N PRO A 180 4.26 -7.82 -35.78
CA PRO A 180 5.55 -8.31 -35.32
C PRO A 180 6.06 -7.55 -34.08
N SER A 181 6.64 -8.29 -33.13
CA SER A 181 7.11 -7.81 -31.83
C SER A 181 8.63 -7.59 -31.77
N VAL A 182 9.04 -6.49 -31.16
CA VAL A 182 10.42 -6.06 -30.85
C VAL A 182 10.88 -6.72 -29.53
N PRO A 183 12.15 -7.13 -29.37
CA PRO A 183 12.61 -7.85 -28.18
C PRO A 183 12.79 -6.92 -26.96
N ARG A 184 12.27 -7.35 -25.79
CA ARG A 184 12.55 -6.72 -24.49
C ARG A 184 13.66 -7.48 -23.76
N GLN A 185 14.67 -6.75 -23.29
CA GLN A 185 15.70 -7.25 -22.37
C GLN A 185 15.43 -6.74 -20.95
N GLY A 186 15.71 -7.59 -19.96
CA GLY A 186 15.78 -7.24 -18.54
C GLY A 186 14.88 -8.11 -17.65
N THR A 187 15.46 -9.10 -16.98
CA THR A 187 14.78 -9.98 -16.01
C THR A 187 14.75 -9.34 -14.61
N PRO A 188 13.58 -9.21 -13.96
CA PRO A 188 13.49 -8.85 -12.55
C PRO A 188 13.89 -10.01 -11.63
N SER A 189 14.48 -9.68 -10.49
CA SER A 189 14.89 -10.60 -9.42
C SER A 189 13.76 -11.53 -8.95
N ALA A 190 14.11 -12.80 -8.69
CA ALA A 190 13.20 -13.93 -8.47
C ALA A 190 12.29 -13.83 -7.23
N PHE A 191 12.57 -12.92 -6.29
CA PHE A 191 11.87 -12.87 -4.99
C PHE A 191 10.46 -12.24 -5.07
N VAL A 192 10.24 -11.28 -5.98
CA VAL A 192 8.92 -10.60 -6.15
C VAL A 192 7.94 -11.46 -6.97
N GLN A 193 8.45 -12.40 -7.78
CA GLN A 193 7.61 -13.25 -8.63
C GLN A 193 6.76 -14.25 -7.82
N ASN A 194 7.15 -14.57 -6.58
CA ASN A 194 6.45 -15.52 -5.72
C ASN A 194 5.26 -14.91 -4.96
N LEU A 195 5.11 -13.59 -4.92
CA LEU A 195 3.95 -12.94 -4.28
C LEU A 195 2.62 -13.17 -5.02
N PHE A 196 2.67 -13.62 -6.28
CA PHE A 196 1.49 -13.82 -7.15
C PHE A 196 1.45 -15.19 -7.85
N ARG A 197 2.44 -16.05 -7.65
CA ARG A 197 2.41 -17.43 -8.14
C ARG A 197 2.03 -18.31 -6.98
N GLY A 198 0.74 -18.64 -6.89
CA GLY A 198 0.20 -19.62 -5.97
C GLY A 198 1.11 -20.85 -5.92
N SER A 199 1.37 -21.31 -4.70
CA SER A 199 2.18 -22.48 -4.40
C SER A 199 1.70 -23.69 -5.20
N ARG A 200 2.31 -23.96 -6.35
CA ARG A 200 2.36 -25.29 -6.94
C ARG A 200 3.62 -25.97 -6.44
N ARG A 201 3.46 -26.73 -5.35
CA ARG A 201 4.27 -27.90 -4.97
C ARG A 201 3.29 -28.75 -4.16
N GLY A 202 3.07 -30.02 -4.41
CA GLY A 202 3.84 -31.05 -5.12
C GLY A 202 3.44 -32.35 -4.44
#